data_AF-I2Q469-F1
#
_entry.id   AF-I2Q469-F1
#
_cell.length_a   1.000
_cell.length_b   1.000
_cell.length_c   1.000
_cell.angle_alpha   90.00
_cell.angle_beta   90.00
_cell.angle_gamma   90.00
#
_symmetry.space_group_name_H-M   'P 1'
#
loop_
_entity.id
_entity.type
_entity.pdbx_description
1 polymer ?
#
loop_
_entity_poly.entity_id
_entity_poly.type
_entity_poly.pdbx_seq_one_letter_code
_entity_poly.pdbx_strand_id
1 'polypeptide(L)'
;MTGTDQTDIAAKEAELSARMEELAARKAAVEKQVRELMAAEDHKAGVSHAQAIFAAKQEKLALETEFEIARRQKKRLTMPF
;
A
#
# COMPACT_ATOMS: atom_id res chain seq x y z
N MET A 1 35.85 3.58 -10.07
CA MET A 1 34.89 2.61 -9.49
C MET A 1 33.55 3.32 -9.32
N THR A 2 32.91 3.76 -10.42
CA THR A 2 31.82 4.78 -10.35
C THR A 2 30.59 4.49 -11.23
N GLY A 3 30.65 3.49 -12.13
CA GLY A 3 29.51 3.13 -13.00
C GLY A 3 28.54 2.13 -12.36
N THR A 4 29.03 1.27 -11.47
CA THR A 4 28.24 0.20 -10.84
C THR A 4 27.27 0.76 -9.80
N ASP A 5 27.73 1.68 -8.94
CA ASP A 5 26.90 2.25 -7.87
C ASP A 5 25.70 3.06 -8.40
N GLN A 6 25.87 3.80 -9.50
CA GLN A 6 24.81 4.64 -10.05
C GLN A 6 23.75 3.82 -10.80
N THR A 7 24.17 2.73 -11.45
CA THR A 7 23.26 1.76 -12.08
C THR A 7 22.48 0.99 -11.01
N ASP A 8 23.13 0.62 -9.91
CA ASP A 8 22.48 -0.08 -8.78
C ASP A 8 21.49 0.82 -8.03
N ILE A 9 21.76 2.12 -7.92
CA ILE A 9 20.82 3.10 -7.37
C ILE A 9 19.58 3.22 -8.27
N ALA A 10 19.76 3.38 -9.58
CA ALA A 10 18.64 3.49 -10.52
C ALA A 10 17.76 2.24 -10.53
N ALA A 11 18.37 1.05 -10.48
CA ALA A 11 17.65 -0.22 -10.40
C ALA A 11 16.79 -0.32 -9.12
N LYS A 12 17.38 0.01 -7.96
CA LYS A 12 16.66 0.02 -6.67
C LYS A 12 15.55 1.07 -6.62
N GLU A 13 15.75 2.23 -7.25
CA GLU A 13 14.71 3.26 -7.34
C GLU A 13 13.52 2.76 -8.17
N ALA A 14 13.78 2.08 -9.29
CA ALA A 14 12.74 1.48 -10.12
C ALA A 14 11.97 0.39 -9.38
N GLU A 15 12.67 -0.50 -8.66
CA GLU A 15 12.06 -1.54 -7.82
C GLU A 15 11.14 -0.93 -6.75
N LEU A 16 11.62 0.07 -6.02
CA LEU A 16 10.83 0.75 -4.99
C LEU A 16 9.61 1.47 -5.57
N SER A 17 9.74 2.03 -6.78
CA SER A 17 8.63 2.70 -7.48
C SER A 17 7.55 1.69 -7.89
N ALA A 18 7.95 0.56 -8.49
CA ALA A 18 7.02 -0.51 -8.85
C ALA A 18 6.31 -1.08 -7.62
N ARG A 19 7.05 -1.29 -6.51
CA ARG A 19 6.46 -1.73 -5.25
C ARG A 19 5.45 -0.71 -4.69
N MET A 20 5.76 0.58 -4.77
CA MET A 20 4.82 1.62 -4.33
C MET A 20 3.54 1.64 -5.18
N GLU A 21 3.65 1.44 -6.50
CA GLU A 21 2.48 1.32 -7.39
C GLU A 21 1.61 0.10 -7.05
N GLU A 22 2.23 -1.04 -6.80
CA GLU A 22 1.52 -2.25 -6.36
C GLU A 22 0.78 -2.03 -5.03
N LEU A 23 1.48 -1.47 -4.03
CA LEU A 23 0.89 -1.16 -2.73
C LEU A 23 -0.29 -0.19 -2.84
N ALA A 24 -0.17 0.82 -3.72
CA ALA A 24 -1.24 1.77 -3.99
C ALA A 24 -2.46 1.09 -4.64
N ALA A 25 -2.23 0.20 -5.62
CA ALA A 25 -3.29 -0.56 -6.28
C ALA A 25 -4.02 -1.49 -5.29
N ARG A 26 -3.27 -2.21 -4.45
CA ARG A 26 -3.83 -3.07 -3.40
C ARG A 26 -4.64 -2.28 -2.38
N LYS A 27 -4.12 -1.13 -1.94
CA LYS A 27 -4.83 -0.22 -1.03
C LYS A 27 -6.17 0.23 -1.63
N ALA A 28 -6.18 0.63 -2.91
CA ALA A 28 -7.40 1.03 -3.60
C ALA A 28 -8.42 -0.12 -3.71
N ALA A 29 -7.95 -1.35 -3.94
CA ALA A 29 -8.81 -2.53 -3.96
C ALA A 29 -9.45 -2.80 -2.58
N VAL A 30 -8.67 -2.73 -1.50
CA VAL A 30 -9.19 -2.92 -0.13
C VAL A 30 -10.18 -1.80 0.24
N GLU A 31 -9.91 -0.55 -0.15
CA GLU A 31 -10.85 0.55 0.05
C GLU A 31 -12.19 0.32 -0.68
N LYS A 32 -12.14 -0.21 -1.90
CA LYS A 32 -13.33 -0.60 -2.65
C LYS A 32 -14.08 -1.72 -1.92
N GLN A 33 -13.38 -2.75 -1.46
CA GLN A 33 -13.97 -3.85 -0.70
C GLN A 33 -14.67 -3.37 0.58
N VAL A 34 -14.05 -2.44 1.32
CA VAL A 34 -14.69 -1.84 2.52
C VAL A 34 -16.01 -1.15 2.14
N ARG A 35 -16.05 -0.40 1.04
CA ARG A 35 -17.28 0.26 0.56
C ARG A 35 -18.34 -0.74 0.17
N GLU A 36 -17.96 -1.82 -0.51
CA GLU A 36 -18.88 -2.89 -0.91
C GLU A 36 -19.46 -3.62 0.30
N LEU A 37 -18.64 -3.94 1.30
CA LEU A 37 -19.10 -4.57 2.54
C LEU A 37 -20.06 -3.68 3.31
N MET A 38 -19.77 -2.37 3.42
CA MET A 38 -20.69 -1.41 4.07
C MET A 38 -22.00 -1.26 3.29
N ALA A 39 -21.95 -1.26 1.95
CA ALA A 39 -23.15 -1.17 1.12
C ALA A 39 -24.01 -2.45 1.18
N ALA A 40 -23.41 -3.59 1.49
CA ALA A 40 -24.09 -4.88 1.64
C ALA A 40 -24.71 -5.08 3.04
N GLU A 41 -24.44 -4.20 4.01
CA GLU A 41 -25.07 -4.30 5.33
C GLU A 41 -26.56 -3.94 5.25
N ASP A 42 -27.39 -4.78 5.86
CA ASP A 42 -28.80 -4.49 6.11
C ASP A 42 -29.09 -4.76 7.59
N HIS A 43 -28.92 -3.72 8.39
CA HIS A 43 -29.15 -3.81 9.83
C HIS A 43 -30.61 -4.09 10.21
N LYS A 44 -31.58 -3.79 9.33
CA LYS A 44 -33.00 -4.12 9.60
C LYS A 44 -33.25 -5.61 9.43
N ALA A 45 -32.57 -6.25 8.48
CA ALA A 45 -32.57 -7.69 8.29
C ALA A 45 -31.55 -8.42 9.20
N GLY A 46 -30.80 -7.70 10.04
CA GLY A 46 -29.76 -8.28 10.90
C GLY A 46 -28.47 -8.68 10.18
N VAL A 47 -28.28 -8.25 8.92
CA VAL A 47 -27.08 -8.49 8.13
C VAL A 47 -26.02 -7.45 8.50
N SER A 48 -24.89 -7.91 9.02
CA SER A 48 -23.71 -7.07 9.26
C SER A 48 -22.43 -7.76 8.80
N HIS A 49 -21.49 -6.95 8.32
CA HIS A 49 -20.16 -7.35 7.89
C HIS A 49 -19.08 -6.73 8.77
N ALA A 50 -19.40 -6.35 10.02
CA ALA A 50 -18.51 -5.60 10.91
C ALA A 50 -17.10 -6.21 11.05
N GLN A 51 -16.99 -7.54 11.21
CA GLN A 51 -15.69 -8.22 11.30
C GLN A 51 -14.90 -8.13 9.99
N ALA A 52 -15.56 -8.33 8.84
CA ALA A 52 -14.92 -8.23 7.53
C ALA A 52 -14.48 -6.80 7.22
N ILE A 53 -15.31 -5.81 7.55
CA ILE A 53 -14.99 -4.38 7.43
C ILE A 53 -13.78 -4.04 8.31
N PHE A 54 -13.76 -4.54 9.54
CA PHE A 54 -12.63 -4.31 10.45
C PHE A 54 -11.34 -4.93 9.92
N ALA A 55 -11.37 -6.18 9.47
CA ALA A 55 -10.22 -6.85 8.89
C ALA A 55 -9.68 -6.10 7.66
N ALA A 56 -10.55 -5.68 6.75
CA ALA A 56 -10.16 -4.90 5.57
C ALA A 56 -9.57 -3.53 5.96
N LYS A 57 -10.08 -2.86 7.01
CA LYS A 57 -9.48 -1.63 7.53
C LYS A 57 -8.09 -1.85 8.13
N GLN A 58 -7.86 -2.97 8.81
CA GLN A 58 -6.54 -3.33 9.33
C GLN A 58 -5.56 -3.63 8.19
N GLU A 59 -5.99 -4.35 7.16
CA GLU A 59 -5.17 -4.59 5.97
C GLU A 59 -4.80 -3.28 5.28
N LYS A 60 -5.77 -2.37 5.09
CA LYS A 60 -5.49 -1.03 4.54
C LYS A 60 -4.41 -0.31 5.34
N LEU A 61 -4.47 -0.31 6.67
CA LEU A 61 -3.49 0.33 7.53
C LEU A 61 -2.09 -0.28 7.38
N ALA A 62 -2.01 -1.62 7.26
CA ALA A 62 -0.76 -2.32 7.00
C ALA A 62 -0.16 -1.90 5.65
N LEU A 63 -0.97 -1.87 4.59
CA LEU A 63 -0.53 -1.45 3.24
C LEU A 63 -0.06 0.02 3.22
N GLU A 64 -0.74 0.91 3.95
CA GLU A 64 -0.31 2.31 4.11
C GLU A 64 1.06 2.42 4.81
N THR A 65 1.27 1.60 5.83
CA THR A 65 2.55 1.55 6.56
C THR A 65 3.67 1.07 5.64
N GLU A 66 3.45 0.00 4.89
CA GLU A 66 4.43 -0.51 3.92
C GLU A 66 4.74 0.50 2.82
N PHE A 67 3.72 1.21 2.32
CA PHE A 67 3.90 2.26 1.33
C PHE A 67 4.81 3.38 1.85
N GLU A 68 4.59 3.83 3.08
CA GLU A 68 5.41 4.87 3.70
C GLU A 68 6.84 4.40 3.98
N ILE A 69 7.04 3.11 4.30
CA ILE A 69 8.37 2.52 4.41
C ILE A 69 9.08 2.55 3.06
N ALA A 70 8.45 2.09 1.98
CA ALA A 70 9.02 2.10 0.63
C ALA A 70 9.35 3.53 0.16
N ARG A 71 8.44 4.48 0.42
CA ARG A 71 8.64 5.91 0.14
C ARG A 71 9.87 6.48 0.87
N ARG A 72 10.05 6.14 2.15
CA ARG A 72 11.21 6.59 2.95
C ARG A 72 12.50 5.94 2.45
N GLN A 73 12.47 4.66 2.08
CA GLN A 73 13.62 3.98 1.48
C GLN A 73 14.04 4.65 0.19
N LYS A 74 13.08 4.95 -0.70
CA LYS A 74 13.33 5.66 -1.96
C LYS A 74 13.91 7.05 -1.71
N LYS A 75 13.31 7.82 -0.81
CA LYS A 75 13.81 9.15 -0.44
C LYS A 75 15.25 9.12 0.08
N ARG A 76 15.58 8.14 0.92
CA ARG A 76 16.94 7.99 1.47
C ARG A 76 17.95 7.61 0.38
N LEU A 77 17.53 6.79 -0.58
CA LEU A 77 18.37 6.36 -1.71
C LEU A 77 18.77 7.53 -2.61
N THR A 78 17.87 8.51 -2.81
CA THR A 78 18.09 9.67 -3.68
C THR A 78 18.57 10.92 -2.94
N MET A 79 18.86 10.82 -1.63
CA MET A 79 19.29 11.97 -0.84
C MET A 79 20.79 12.22 -1.06
N PRO A 80 21.21 13.45 -1.45
CA PRO A 80 22.63 13.78 -1.55
C PRO A 80 23.27 13.75 -0.15
N PHE A 81 24.50 13.21 -0.08
CA PHE A 81 25.34 13.23 1.13
C PHE A 81 25.95 14.61 1.37
#